data_AF-A0AA36HGC4-F1
#
_entry.id   AF-A0AA36HGC4-F1
#
_cell.length_a   1.000
_cell.length_b   1.000
_cell.length_c   1.000
_cell.angle_alpha   90.00
_cell.angle_beta   90.00
_cell.angle_gamma   90.00
#
_symmetry.space_group_name_H-M   'P 1'
#
loop_
_entity.id
_entity.type
_entity.pdbx_description
1 polymer ?
#
loop_
_entity_poly.entity_id
_entity_poly.type
_entity_poly.pdbx_seq_one_letter_code
_entity_poly.pdbx_strand_id
1 'polypeptide(L)'
;MNPNTKKLSIEEFKRLQEKIQQLQARVDSKTETIVRLGKDLEVAQEEYRLVKARSLTLERNLERVEQEVHKYAANEVDIKTSFSIEKQRLTDMVDTLTKELHEALKENEELKAEKFDLQKDCKLFRQRIAKYEVASLDGGTTAIVDDCSQKRPTVESGEDELGKYEKLYKEFKQIETDLHTVLGIKEELVLERDALVKKVERLSTEMAFLLNGDPRRVAEDLDSLVAENRFLKARLDSANEESETMKATLSKYRAMTEARPSTRDQLVSQDSSLGEKSSVAVVNMKQIRELLSSHAIKLDDNDYKAITAILLDLCNDKQMALTHLRRANKVLGNRVNEVESHLAVLEAKSRSTSPNKQALDNG
;
A
#
# COMPACT_ATOMS: atom_id res chain seq x y z
N MET A 1 -64.82 -8.18 -81.90
CA MET A 1 -63.67 -8.06 -80.97
C MET A 1 -63.43 -9.41 -80.32
N ASN A 2 -62.24 -9.97 -80.47
CA ASN A 2 -61.95 -11.37 -80.14
C ASN A 2 -61.76 -11.55 -78.62
N PRO A 3 -62.57 -12.33 -77.90
CA PRO A 3 -62.46 -12.51 -76.45
C PRO A 3 -61.11 -13.13 -76.01
N ASN A 4 -60.39 -13.78 -76.94
CA ASN A 4 -59.09 -14.38 -76.69
C ASN A 4 -57.97 -13.35 -76.46
N THR A 5 -58.04 -12.15 -77.06
CA THR A 5 -57.02 -11.11 -76.86
C THR A 5 -57.17 -10.37 -75.53
N LYS A 6 -58.42 -10.20 -75.03
CA LYS A 6 -58.67 -9.67 -73.68
C LYS A 6 -58.22 -10.63 -72.57
N LYS A 7 -58.39 -11.95 -72.77
CA LYS A 7 -57.90 -12.96 -71.80
C LYS A 7 -56.37 -13.02 -71.75
N LEU A 8 -55.68 -12.93 -72.90
CA LEU A 8 -54.21 -12.86 -72.93
C LEU A 8 -53.66 -11.68 -72.11
N SER A 9 -54.26 -10.50 -72.25
CA SER A 9 -53.82 -9.29 -71.55
C SER A 9 -54.00 -9.35 -70.02
N ILE A 10 -55.04 -10.05 -69.54
CA ILE A 10 -55.29 -10.24 -68.10
C ILE A 10 -54.27 -11.22 -67.49
N GLU A 11 -53.94 -12.29 -68.21
CA GLU A 11 -52.96 -13.29 -67.77
C GLU A 11 -51.53 -12.70 -67.72
N GLU A 12 -51.19 -11.86 -68.70
CA GLU A 12 -49.94 -11.10 -68.71
C GLU A 12 -49.86 -10.11 -67.55
N PHE A 13 -50.95 -9.40 -67.25
CA PHE A 13 -51.02 -8.49 -66.11
C PHE A 13 -50.83 -9.23 -64.77
N LYS A 14 -51.46 -10.40 -64.59
CA LYS A 14 -51.25 -11.25 -63.41
C LYS A 14 -49.80 -11.72 -63.28
N ARG A 15 -49.17 -12.17 -64.37
CA ARG A 15 -47.75 -12.55 -64.37
C ARG A 15 -46.83 -11.38 -63.98
N LEU A 16 -47.11 -10.18 -64.48
CA LEU A 16 -46.38 -8.97 -64.10
C LEU A 16 -46.58 -8.63 -62.62
N GLN A 17 -47.80 -8.77 -62.11
CA GLN A 17 -48.12 -8.55 -60.70
C GLN A 17 -47.39 -9.54 -59.78
N GLU A 18 -47.34 -10.83 -60.14
CA GLU A 18 -46.57 -11.85 -59.43
C GLU A 18 -45.06 -11.56 -59.48
N LYS A 19 -44.54 -11.14 -60.65
CA LYS A 19 -43.13 -10.76 -60.80
C LYS A 19 -42.77 -9.56 -59.90
N ILE A 20 -43.64 -8.56 -59.82
CA ILE A 20 -43.47 -7.40 -58.95
C ILE A 20 -43.45 -7.82 -57.48
N GLN A 21 -44.39 -8.67 -57.05
CA GLN A 21 -44.41 -9.18 -55.67
C GLN A 21 -43.14 -9.99 -55.32
N GLN A 22 -42.66 -10.83 -56.24
CA GLN A 22 -41.41 -11.56 -56.05
C GLN A 22 -40.19 -10.63 -55.95
N LEU A 23 -40.14 -9.58 -56.77
CA LEU A 23 -39.08 -8.57 -56.70
C LEU A 23 -39.17 -7.76 -55.41
N GLN A 24 -40.37 -7.39 -54.97
CA GLN A 24 -40.62 -6.70 -53.70
C GLN A 24 -40.10 -7.53 -52.53
N ALA A 25 -40.51 -8.80 -52.42
CA ALA A 25 -40.04 -9.71 -51.37
C ALA A 25 -38.52 -9.90 -51.38
N ARG A 26 -37.89 -9.96 -52.56
CA ARG A 26 -36.42 -10.00 -52.69
C ARG A 26 -35.76 -8.71 -52.21
N VAL A 27 -36.34 -7.55 -52.50
CA VAL A 27 -35.85 -6.25 -52.02
C VAL A 27 -35.99 -6.16 -50.51
N ASP A 28 -37.11 -6.57 -49.95
CA ASP A 28 -37.38 -6.55 -48.50
C ASP A 28 -36.39 -7.46 -47.76
N SER A 29 -36.19 -8.70 -48.23
CA SER A 29 -35.22 -9.64 -47.65
C SER A 29 -33.78 -9.12 -47.71
N LYS A 30 -33.38 -8.47 -48.82
CA LYS A 30 -32.07 -7.83 -48.94
C LYS A 30 -31.93 -6.64 -48.00
N THR A 31 -32.98 -5.82 -47.88
CA THR A 31 -33.01 -4.68 -46.96
C THR A 31 -32.85 -5.13 -45.52
N GLU A 32 -33.58 -6.16 -45.10
CA GLU A 32 -33.46 -6.74 -43.76
C GLU A 32 -32.05 -7.27 -43.50
N THR A 33 -31.44 -7.93 -44.49
CA THR A 33 -30.06 -8.42 -44.40
C THR A 33 -29.06 -7.28 -44.24
N ILE A 34 -29.21 -6.18 -44.99
CA ILE A 34 -28.36 -4.99 -44.86
C ILE A 34 -28.51 -4.38 -43.46
N VAL A 35 -29.73 -4.29 -42.92
CA VAL A 35 -29.98 -3.78 -41.56
C VAL A 35 -29.30 -4.67 -40.51
N ARG A 36 -29.38 -6.00 -40.65
CA ARG A 36 -28.71 -6.93 -39.74
C ARG A 36 -27.20 -6.78 -39.78
N LEU A 37 -26.62 -6.75 -40.98
CA LEU A 37 -25.17 -6.52 -41.16
C LEU A 37 -24.74 -5.16 -40.63
N GLY A 38 -25.56 -4.12 -40.76
CA GLY A 38 -25.30 -2.80 -40.17
C GLY A 38 -25.20 -2.85 -38.65
N LYS A 39 -26.12 -3.56 -37.99
CA LYS A 39 -26.07 -3.78 -36.53
C LYS A 39 -24.85 -4.59 -36.10
N ASP A 40 -24.56 -5.68 -36.82
CA ASP A 40 -23.40 -6.53 -36.51
C ASP A 40 -22.08 -5.74 -36.67
N LEU A 41 -21.99 -4.89 -37.70
CA LEU A 41 -20.85 -4.01 -37.91
C LEU A 41 -20.70 -2.97 -36.78
N GLU A 42 -21.80 -2.39 -36.31
CA GLU A 42 -21.79 -1.43 -35.20
C GLU A 42 -21.31 -2.07 -33.89
N VAL A 43 -21.80 -3.29 -33.59
CA VAL A 43 -21.32 -4.08 -32.44
C VAL A 43 -19.84 -4.38 -32.56
N ALA A 44 -19.38 -4.87 -33.72
CA ALA A 44 -17.97 -5.18 -33.94
C ALA A 44 -17.06 -3.93 -33.83
N GLN A 45 -17.55 -2.77 -34.28
CA GLN A 45 -16.82 -1.51 -34.12
C GLN A 45 -16.69 -1.09 -32.65
N GLU A 46 -17.75 -1.28 -31.86
CA GLU A 46 -17.72 -0.93 -30.44
C GLU A 46 -16.81 -1.87 -29.65
N GLU A 47 -16.87 -3.17 -29.92
CA GLU A 47 -15.92 -4.14 -29.36
C GLU A 47 -14.48 -3.79 -29.71
N TYR A 48 -14.20 -3.41 -30.97
CA TYR A 48 -12.88 -2.97 -31.40
C TYR A 48 -12.41 -1.72 -30.64
N ARG A 49 -13.27 -0.71 -30.44
CA ARG A 49 -12.93 0.50 -29.66
C ARG A 49 -12.59 0.14 -28.22
N LEU A 50 -13.38 -0.73 -27.60
CA LEU A 50 -13.18 -1.14 -26.21
C LEU A 50 -11.87 -1.93 -26.04
N VAL A 51 -11.60 -2.88 -26.94
CA VAL A 51 -10.33 -3.63 -26.94
C VAL A 51 -9.14 -2.71 -27.17
N LYS A 52 -9.25 -1.76 -28.11
CA LYS A 52 -8.18 -0.78 -28.37
C LYS A 52 -7.90 0.11 -27.15
N ALA A 53 -8.92 0.61 -26.48
CA ALA A 53 -8.77 1.41 -25.26
C ALA A 53 -8.10 0.60 -24.13
N ARG A 54 -8.49 -0.68 -23.98
CA ARG A 54 -7.88 -1.60 -23.01
C ARG A 54 -6.40 -1.86 -23.35
N SER A 55 -6.05 -2.04 -24.61
CA SER A 55 -4.67 -2.24 -25.08
C SER A 55 -3.78 -1.05 -24.72
N LEU A 56 -4.22 0.17 -25.04
CA LEU A 56 -3.47 1.39 -24.73
C LEU A 56 -3.28 1.59 -23.22
N THR A 57 -4.27 1.20 -22.42
CA THR A 57 -4.18 1.25 -20.96
C THR A 57 -3.16 0.24 -20.43
N LEU A 58 -3.14 -0.98 -21.00
CA LEU A 58 -2.16 -2.01 -20.65
C LEU A 58 -0.73 -1.58 -21.03
N GLU A 59 -0.54 -0.98 -22.22
CA GLU A 59 0.77 -0.45 -22.64
C GLU A 59 1.31 0.59 -21.65
N ARG A 60 0.52 1.60 -21.28
CA ARG A 60 0.94 2.61 -20.28
C ARG A 60 1.25 1.99 -18.92
N ASN A 61 0.49 1.00 -18.49
CA ASN A 61 0.73 0.30 -17.23
C ASN A 61 2.04 -0.50 -17.28
N LEU A 62 2.32 -1.15 -18.42
CA LEU A 62 3.52 -1.93 -18.64
C LEU A 62 4.76 -1.02 -18.65
N GLU A 63 4.72 0.10 -19.37
CA GLU A 63 5.80 1.11 -19.36
C GLU A 63 6.09 1.63 -17.93
N ARG A 64 5.05 1.88 -17.13
CA ARG A 64 5.21 2.30 -15.74
C ARG A 64 5.89 1.24 -14.89
N VAL A 65 5.48 -0.02 -15.03
CA VAL A 65 6.07 -1.15 -14.29
C VAL A 65 7.51 -1.37 -14.72
N GLU A 66 7.84 -1.28 -16.00
CA GLU A 66 9.22 -1.38 -16.49
C GLU A 66 10.12 -0.29 -15.87
N GLN A 67 9.63 0.95 -15.79
CA GLN A 67 10.35 2.04 -15.12
C GLN A 67 10.56 1.78 -13.63
N GLU A 68 9.57 1.22 -12.93
CA GLU A 68 9.71 0.83 -11.53
C GLU A 68 10.74 -0.29 -11.35
N VAL A 69 10.70 -1.32 -12.20
CA VAL A 69 11.68 -2.43 -12.20
C VAL A 69 13.09 -1.90 -12.42
N HIS A 70 13.30 -0.98 -13.36
CA HIS A 70 14.60 -0.35 -13.58
C HIS A 70 15.12 0.40 -12.35
N LYS A 71 14.24 1.11 -11.63
CA LYS A 71 14.62 1.79 -10.37
C LYS A 71 15.01 0.80 -9.29
N TYR A 72 14.25 -0.30 -9.13
CA TYR A 72 14.60 -1.34 -8.16
C TYR A 72 15.91 -2.03 -8.48
N ALA A 73 16.17 -2.34 -9.75
CA ALA A 73 17.43 -2.93 -10.19
C ALA A 73 18.62 -2.01 -9.91
N ALA A 74 18.50 -0.70 -10.17
CA ALA A 74 19.53 0.27 -9.84
C ALA A 74 19.79 0.35 -8.34
N ASN A 75 18.74 0.45 -7.52
CA ASN A 75 18.86 0.47 -6.06
C ASN A 75 19.52 -0.80 -5.51
N GLU A 76 19.20 -1.96 -6.07
CA GLU A 76 19.81 -3.24 -5.65
C GLU A 76 21.33 -3.23 -5.90
N VAL A 77 21.77 -2.72 -7.05
CA VAL A 77 23.19 -2.58 -7.37
C VAL A 77 23.89 -1.62 -6.41
N ASP A 78 23.27 -0.48 -6.09
CA ASP A 78 23.83 0.49 -5.15
C ASP A 78 23.94 -0.07 -3.73
N ILE A 79 22.92 -0.79 -3.26
CA ILE A 79 22.93 -1.45 -1.94
C ILE A 79 24.02 -2.52 -1.90
N LYS A 80 24.15 -3.35 -2.94
CA LYS A 80 25.21 -4.38 -3.00
C LYS A 80 26.60 -3.76 -3.00
N THR A 81 26.78 -2.67 -3.74
CA THR A 81 28.08 -1.98 -3.85
C THR A 81 28.45 -1.33 -2.52
N SER A 82 27.54 -0.58 -1.91
CA SER A 82 27.76 0.05 -0.60
C SER A 82 28.03 -0.97 0.51
N PHE A 83 27.28 -2.08 0.54
CA PHE A 83 27.52 -3.18 1.46
C PHE A 83 28.90 -3.82 1.25
N SER A 84 29.32 -4.03 0.00
CA SER A 84 30.64 -4.59 -0.30
C SER A 84 31.77 -3.69 0.17
N ILE A 85 31.64 -2.36 -0.01
CA ILE A 85 32.62 -1.37 0.44
C ILE A 85 32.71 -1.37 1.97
N GLU A 86 31.57 -1.33 2.66
CA GLU A 86 31.55 -1.31 4.12
C GLU A 86 32.10 -2.61 4.71
N LYS A 87 31.74 -3.76 4.11
CA LYS A 87 32.31 -5.05 4.49
C LYS A 87 33.83 -5.06 4.35
N GLN A 88 34.37 -4.53 3.24
CA GLN A 88 35.81 -4.45 3.03
C GLN A 88 36.46 -3.54 4.08
N ARG A 89 35.91 -2.35 4.31
CA ARG A 89 36.39 -1.40 5.33
C ARG A 89 36.44 -2.02 6.72
N LEU A 90 35.39 -2.74 7.12
CA LEU A 90 35.34 -3.41 8.42
C LEU A 90 36.38 -4.54 8.51
N THR A 91 36.59 -5.27 7.42
CA THR A 91 37.61 -6.33 7.35
C THR A 91 39.01 -5.71 7.52
N ASP A 92 39.32 -4.64 6.79
CA ASP A 92 40.61 -3.94 6.87
C ASP A 92 40.87 -3.37 8.28
N MET A 93 39.82 -2.88 8.94
CA MET A 93 39.90 -2.37 10.31
C MET A 93 40.16 -3.49 11.33
N VAL A 94 39.49 -4.64 11.19
CA VAL A 94 39.75 -5.82 12.02
C VAL A 94 41.19 -6.31 11.84
N ASP A 95 41.68 -6.35 10.61
CA ASP A 95 43.06 -6.76 10.32
C ASP A 95 44.08 -5.79 10.94
N THR A 96 43.81 -4.49 10.88
CA THR A 96 44.66 -3.46 11.51
C THR A 96 44.69 -3.62 13.03
N LEU A 97 43.53 -3.70 13.68
CA LEU A 97 43.43 -3.89 15.13
C LEU A 97 44.06 -5.21 15.59
N THR A 98 43.96 -6.26 14.78
CA THR A 98 44.60 -7.54 15.07
C THR A 98 46.12 -7.39 15.06
N LYS A 99 46.70 -6.65 14.10
CA LYS A 99 48.15 -6.39 14.06
C LYS A 99 48.59 -5.56 15.27
N GLU A 100 47.90 -4.48 15.58
CA GLU A 100 48.19 -3.63 16.74
C GLU A 100 48.13 -4.43 18.05
N LEU A 101 47.14 -5.32 18.20
CA LEU A 101 47.05 -6.20 19.36
C LEU A 101 48.26 -7.15 19.45
N HIS A 102 48.71 -7.73 18.34
CA HIS A 102 49.90 -8.59 18.34
C HIS A 102 51.16 -7.81 18.70
N GLU A 103 51.32 -6.59 18.19
CA GLU A 103 52.45 -5.71 18.50
C GLU A 103 52.46 -5.34 19.99
N ALA A 104 51.32 -4.91 20.53
CA ALA A 104 51.18 -4.59 21.95
C ALA A 104 51.43 -5.80 22.86
N LEU A 105 51.00 -7.01 22.46
CA LEU A 105 51.30 -8.24 23.20
C LEU A 105 52.80 -8.53 23.21
N LYS A 106 53.48 -8.35 22.08
CA LYS A 106 54.92 -8.54 21.97
C LYS A 106 55.68 -7.54 22.86
N GLU A 107 55.32 -6.26 22.81
CA GLU A 107 55.89 -5.24 23.69
C GLU A 107 55.68 -5.59 25.17
N ASN A 108 54.49 -6.09 25.53
CA ASN A 108 54.20 -6.52 26.90
C ASN A 108 55.10 -7.68 27.36
N GLU A 109 55.39 -8.64 26.47
CA GLU A 109 56.33 -9.73 26.76
C GLU A 109 57.77 -9.23 26.94
N GLU A 110 58.22 -8.32 26.08
CA GLU A 110 59.54 -7.68 26.17
C GLU A 110 59.68 -6.91 27.51
N LEU A 111 58.69 -6.09 27.88
CA LEU A 111 58.66 -5.36 29.15
C LEU A 111 58.62 -6.31 30.36
N LYS A 112 57.92 -7.45 30.28
CA LYS A 112 57.93 -8.47 31.33
C LYS A 112 59.31 -9.11 31.49
N ALA A 113 60.01 -9.37 30.40
CA ALA A 113 61.37 -9.91 30.43
C ALA A 113 62.33 -8.89 31.06
N GLU A 114 62.28 -7.62 30.65
CA GLU A 114 63.09 -6.54 31.22
C GLU A 114 62.83 -6.38 32.73
N LYS A 115 61.55 -6.38 33.13
CA LYS A 115 61.16 -6.35 34.55
C LYS A 115 61.79 -7.51 35.33
N PHE A 116 61.80 -8.72 34.77
CA PHE A 116 62.37 -9.89 35.42
C PHE A 116 63.89 -9.77 35.61
N ASP A 117 64.60 -9.24 34.61
CA ASP A 117 66.03 -9.02 34.69
C ASP A 117 66.40 -7.91 35.67
N LEU A 118 65.70 -6.77 35.64
CA LEU A 118 65.86 -5.71 36.64
C LEU A 118 65.59 -6.20 38.07
N GLN A 119 64.63 -7.11 38.26
CA GLN A 119 64.39 -7.73 39.56
C GLN A 119 65.55 -8.63 40.02
N LYS A 120 66.21 -9.36 39.11
CA LYS A 120 67.42 -10.13 39.43
C LYS A 120 68.57 -9.20 39.82
N ASP A 121 68.77 -8.13 39.05
CA ASP A 121 69.82 -7.15 39.34
C ASP A 121 69.60 -6.49 40.70
N CYS A 122 68.36 -6.11 41.02
CA CYS A 122 68.00 -5.61 42.34
C CYS A 122 68.35 -6.59 43.48
N LYS A 123 68.14 -7.90 43.27
CA LYS A 123 68.53 -8.93 44.26
C LYS A 123 70.04 -9.03 44.41
N LEU A 124 70.78 -8.98 43.30
CA LEU A 124 72.25 -9.00 43.31
C LEU A 124 72.82 -7.75 44.00
N PHE A 125 72.26 -6.57 43.74
CA PHE A 125 72.65 -5.33 44.42
C PHE A 125 72.38 -5.41 45.92
N ARG A 126 71.19 -5.89 46.34
CA ARG A 126 70.88 -6.10 47.76
C ARG A 126 71.87 -7.07 48.42
N GLN A 127 72.21 -8.18 47.75
CA GLN A 127 73.19 -9.13 48.26
C GLN A 127 74.60 -8.52 48.36
N ARG A 128 75.00 -7.71 47.37
CA ARG A 128 76.29 -7.01 47.37
C ARG A 128 76.37 -6.00 48.51
N ILE A 129 75.33 -5.19 48.71
CA ILE A 129 75.23 -4.24 49.84
C ILE A 129 75.38 -4.99 51.16
N ALA A 130 74.61 -6.06 51.38
CA ALA A 130 74.70 -6.86 52.61
C ALA A 130 76.10 -7.44 52.85
N LYS A 131 76.80 -7.89 51.80
CA LYS A 131 78.20 -8.37 51.91
C LYS A 131 79.17 -7.26 52.33
N TYR A 132 79.02 -6.05 51.78
CA TYR A 132 79.83 -4.90 52.16
C TYR A 132 79.56 -4.46 53.60
N GLU A 133 78.30 -4.45 54.03
CA GLU A 133 77.92 -4.12 55.41
C GLU A 133 78.53 -5.13 56.41
N VAL A 134 78.50 -6.43 56.11
CA VAL A 134 79.12 -7.46 56.96
C VAL A 134 80.66 -7.33 56.98
N ALA A 135 81.30 -7.11 55.82
CA ALA A 135 82.75 -6.91 55.76
C ALA A 135 83.21 -5.64 56.51
N SER A 136 82.37 -4.59 56.54
CA SER A 136 82.62 -3.37 57.30
C SER A 136 82.45 -3.57 58.81
N LEU A 137 81.70 -4.58 59.26
CA LEU A 137 81.52 -4.93 60.67
C LEU A 137 82.62 -5.86 61.19
N ASP A 138 83.13 -6.78 60.36
CA ASP A 138 84.24 -7.70 60.72
C ASP A 138 85.63 -7.02 60.70
N GLY A 139 85.75 -5.80 60.16
CA GLY A 139 87.00 -5.04 60.10
C GLY A 139 87.26 -4.08 61.28
N GLY A 140 86.41 -4.05 62.30
CA GLY A 140 86.36 -2.95 63.27
C GLY A 140 86.52 -3.34 64.74
N THR A 141 87.65 -3.93 65.14
CA THR A 141 88.09 -3.87 66.56
C THR A 141 89.61 -3.97 66.72
N THR A 142 90.33 -2.89 66.44
CA THR A 142 91.60 -2.56 67.13
C THR A 142 91.89 -1.06 67.00
N ALA A 143 91.78 -0.34 68.12
CA ALA A 143 92.24 1.03 68.30
C ALA A 143 93.77 1.12 68.10
N ILE A 144 94.35 2.27 67.71
CA ILE A 144 94.93 3.28 68.63
C ILE A 144 95.63 4.37 67.76
N VAL A 145 95.38 5.66 68.08
CA VAL A 145 96.06 6.97 67.78
C VAL A 145 97.12 7.04 66.65
N ASP A 146 97.21 8.09 65.82
CA ASP A 146 97.42 9.49 66.18
C ASP A 146 97.29 10.44 64.96
N ASP A 147 96.88 11.66 65.25
CA ASP A 147 97.01 12.95 64.55
C ASP A 147 97.35 13.03 63.05
N CYS A 148 96.42 13.55 62.24
CA CYS A 148 96.58 14.87 61.63
C CYS A 148 95.33 15.30 60.82
N SER A 149 94.70 16.38 61.27
CA SER A 149 94.28 17.50 60.41
C SER A 149 93.35 17.20 59.21
N GLN A 150 92.05 17.53 59.37
CA GLN A 150 91.36 18.62 58.66
C GLN A 150 89.88 18.31 58.32
N LYS A 151 89.02 19.12 58.94
CA LYS A 151 87.85 19.80 58.34
C LYS A 151 86.64 18.99 57.83
N ARG A 152 85.56 19.25 58.57
CA ARG A 152 84.17 19.52 58.15
C ARG A 152 83.20 18.33 58.13
N PRO A 153 82.21 18.28 59.06
CA PRO A 153 80.91 17.72 58.75
C PRO A 153 80.13 18.72 57.88
N THR A 154 78.99 18.29 57.33
CA THR A 154 77.98 19.11 56.62
C THR A 154 78.33 19.63 55.22
N VAL A 155 78.29 18.75 54.19
CA VAL A 155 77.80 19.10 52.83
C VAL A 155 77.14 17.90 52.12
N GLU A 156 77.57 16.65 52.32
CA GLU A 156 77.14 15.52 51.45
C GLU A 156 75.70 14.99 51.66
N SER A 157 75.06 15.18 52.82
CA SER A 157 73.66 14.74 52.99
C SER A 157 72.65 15.55 52.17
N GLY A 158 72.99 16.79 51.78
CA GLY A 158 72.10 17.64 50.98
C GLY A 158 72.06 17.24 49.50
N GLU A 159 73.14 16.67 48.97
CA GLU A 159 73.24 16.32 47.55
C GLU A 159 72.45 15.04 47.19
N ASP A 160 72.44 14.03 48.08
CA ASP A 160 71.64 12.81 47.89
C ASP A 160 70.12 13.05 48.11
N GLU A 161 69.74 13.99 48.99
CA GLU A 161 68.35 14.43 49.15
C GLU A 161 67.89 15.27 47.95
N LEU A 162 68.73 16.16 47.44
CA LEU A 162 68.44 16.95 46.24
C LEU A 162 68.24 16.06 45.01
N GLY A 163 69.09 15.04 44.82
CA GLY A 163 68.95 14.08 43.73
C GLY A 163 67.66 13.24 43.80
N LYS A 164 67.19 12.91 45.01
CA LYS A 164 65.87 12.25 45.21
C LYS A 164 64.73 13.21 44.89
N TYR A 165 64.83 14.47 45.31
CA TYR A 165 63.84 15.50 45.01
C TYR A 165 63.73 15.75 43.49
N GLU A 166 64.85 15.84 42.77
CA GLU A 166 64.85 16.00 41.31
C GLU A 166 64.22 14.82 40.57
N LYS A 167 64.45 13.58 41.04
CA LYS A 167 63.78 12.39 40.48
C LYS A 167 62.28 12.43 40.73
N LEU A 168 61.86 12.72 41.95
CA LEU A 168 60.44 12.83 42.31
C LEU A 168 59.76 13.98 41.56
N TYR A 169 60.46 15.08 41.32
CA TYR A 169 59.96 16.20 40.52
C TYR A 169 59.80 15.85 39.03
N LYS A 170 60.73 15.06 38.46
CA LYS A 170 60.61 14.52 37.11
C LYS A 170 59.43 13.56 36.98
N GLU A 171 59.27 12.66 37.95
CA GLU A 171 58.11 11.76 38.01
C GLU A 171 56.79 12.54 38.15
N PHE A 172 56.75 13.57 39.02
CA PHE A 172 55.61 14.45 39.14
C PHE A 172 55.27 15.14 37.82
N LYS A 173 56.28 15.68 37.11
CA LYS A 173 56.09 16.32 35.81
C LYS A 173 55.61 15.33 34.74
N GLN A 174 56.10 14.10 34.75
CA GLN A 174 55.64 13.05 33.86
C GLN A 174 54.17 12.69 34.14
N ILE A 175 53.80 12.52 35.41
CA ILE A 175 52.40 12.24 35.80
C ILE A 175 51.49 13.42 35.42
N GLU A 176 51.96 14.66 35.55
CA GLU A 176 51.23 15.85 35.13
C GLU A 176 50.97 15.83 33.61
N THR A 177 51.97 15.49 32.79
CA THR A 177 51.79 15.37 31.33
C THR A 177 50.90 14.21 30.93
N ASP A 178 51.03 13.06 31.60
CA ASP A 178 50.21 11.88 31.35
C ASP A 178 48.74 12.18 31.70
N LEU A 179 48.49 12.87 32.82
CA LEU A 179 47.14 13.28 33.22
C LEU A 179 46.49 14.20 32.18
N HIS A 180 47.23 15.18 31.65
CA HIS A 180 46.71 16.05 30.58
C HIS A 180 46.38 15.25 29.32
N THR A 181 47.21 14.27 28.96
CA THR A 181 46.99 13.40 27.80
C THR A 181 45.75 12.54 27.99
N VAL A 182 45.59 11.91 29.16
CA VAL A 182 44.41 11.09 29.50
C VAL A 182 43.14 11.93 29.52
N LEU A 183 43.20 13.18 30.02
CA LEU A 183 42.05 14.08 29.98
C LEU A 183 41.64 14.44 28.55
N GLY A 184 42.60 14.71 27.65
CA GLY A 184 42.32 14.94 26.24
C GLY A 184 41.65 13.74 25.57
N ILE A 185 42.20 12.54 25.76
CA ILE A 185 41.61 11.30 25.23
C ILE A 185 40.19 11.09 25.79
N LYS A 186 39.98 11.37 27.08
CA LYS A 186 38.65 11.27 27.71
C LYS A 186 37.66 12.23 27.04
N GLU A 187 38.05 13.47 26.75
CA GLU A 187 37.18 14.44 26.08
C GLU A 187 36.79 13.98 24.67
N GLU A 188 37.74 13.43 23.91
CA GLU A 188 37.48 12.85 22.59
C GLU A 188 36.51 11.67 22.67
N LEU A 189 36.70 10.75 23.62
CA LEU A 189 35.79 9.62 23.85
C LEU A 189 34.38 10.07 24.25
N VAL A 190 34.25 11.14 25.04
CA VAL A 190 32.94 11.71 25.40
C VAL A 190 32.24 12.27 24.16
N LEU A 191 32.96 12.98 23.29
CA LEU A 191 32.41 13.50 22.03
C LEU A 191 31.95 12.37 21.10
N GLU A 192 32.74 11.31 20.98
CA GLU A 192 32.38 10.13 20.18
C GLU A 192 31.16 9.42 20.75
N ARG A 193 31.11 9.23 22.07
CA ARG A 193 29.95 8.67 22.78
C ARG A 193 28.69 9.48 22.49
N ASP A 194 28.76 10.81 22.59
CA ASP A 194 27.62 11.70 22.34
C ASP A 194 27.14 11.61 20.87
N ALA A 195 28.06 11.51 19.91
CA ALA A 195 27.73 11.30 18.50
C ALA A 195 27.04 9.96 18.27
N LEU A 196 27.53 8.89 18.90
CA LEU A 196 26.93 7.56 18.82
C LEU A 196 25.54 7.52 19.46
N VAL A 197 25.34 8.16 20.61
CA VAL A 197 24.01 8.28 21.25
C VAL A 197 23.02 8.94 20.31
N LYS A 198 23.38 10.08 19.71
CA LYS A 198 22.52 10.77 18.73
C LYS A 198 22.20 9.90 17.52
N LYS A 199 23.18 9.11 17.05
CA LYS A 199 22.99 8.17 15.93
C LYS A 199 22.00 7.06 16.32
N VAL A 200 22.12 6.50 17.52
CA VAL A 200 21.19 5.48 18.04
C VAL A 200 19.79 6.05 18.20
N GLU A 201 19.63 7.25 18.74
CA GLU A 201 18.32 7.92 18.86
C GLU A 201 17.66 8.10 17.48
N ARG A 202 18.40 8.64 16.50
CA ARG A 202 17.90 8.80 15.12
C ARG A 202 17.47 7.46 14.52
N LEU A 203 18.34 6.46 14.55
CA LEU A 203 18.03 5.14 14.00
C LEU A 203 16.86 4.47 14.72
N SER A 204 16.74 4.65 16.04
CA SER A 204 15.61 4.16 16.82
C SER A 204 14.30 4.80 16.37
N THR A 205 14.29 6.12 16.13
CA THR A 205 13.11 6.80 15.59
C THR A 205 12.75 6.34 14.17
N GLU A 206 13.74 6.13 13.30
CA GLU A 206 13.54 5.61 11.94
C GLU A 206 13.02 4.17 11.96
N MET A 207 13.58 3.31 12.81
CA MET A 207 13.09 1.94 13.00
C MET A 207 11.67 1.91 13.56
N ALA A 208 11.34 2.77 14.53
CA ALA A 208 10.00 2.88 15.06
C ALA A 208 8.99 3.30 13.98
N PHE A 209 9.40 4.20 13.08
CA PHE A 209 8.58 4.61 11.93
C PHE A 209 8.42 3.50 10.89
N LEU A 210 9.47 2.72 10.61
CA LEU A 210 9.41 1.59 9.69
C LEU A 210 8.57 0.42 10.23
N LEU A 211 8.72 0.10 11.52
CA LEU A 211 8.04 -1.04 12.15
C LEU A 211 6.56 -0.77 12.43
N ASN A 212 6.23 0.44 12.89
CA ASN A 212 4.85 0.79 13.23
C ASN A 212 4.11 1.48 12.07
N GLY A 213 4.81 1.80 10.97
CA GLY A 213 4.32 2.67 9.92
C GLY A 213 4.13 4.11 10.42
N ASP A 214 3.78 5.03 9.52
CA ASP A 214 3.28 6.33 9.94
C ASP A 214 1.90 6.10 10.59
N PRO A 215 1.72 6.39 11.90
CA PRO A 215 0.44 6.18 12.57
C PRO A 215 -0.71 6.96 11.91
N ARG A 216 -0.42 8.06 11.20
CA ARG A 216 -1.42 8.78 10.40
C ARG A 216 -1.81 8.01 9.14
N ARG A 217 -0.83 7.41 8.46
CA ARG A 217 -1.07 6.61 7.25
C ARG A 217 -1.81 5.32 7.57
N VAL A 218 -1.49 4.65 8.69
CA VAL A 218 -2.22 3.46 9.13
C VAL A 218 -3.69 3.79 9.45
N ALA A 219 -3.94 4.95 10.08
CA ALA A 219 -5.30 5.41 10.34
C ALA A 219 -6.06 5.75 9.04
N GLU A 220 -5.42 6.45 8.11
CA GLU A 220 -6.00 6.78 6.79
C GLU A 220 -6.28 5.52 5.94
N ASP A 221 -5.37 4.54 5.94
CA ASP A 221 -5.54 3.25 5.25
C ASP A 221 -6.70 2.45 5.87
N LEU A 222 -6.83 2.45 7.20
CA LEU A 222 -7.92 1.79 7.91
C LEU A 222 -9.27 2.43 7.59
N ASP A 223 -9.37 3.75 7.61
CA ASP A 223 -10.61 4.48 7.27
C ASP A 223 -11.02 4.23 5.81
N SER A 224 -10.05 4.20 4.90
CA SER A 224 -10.27 3.85 3.48
C SER A 224 -10.81 2.42 3.33
N LEU A 225 -10.21 1.44 4.02
CA LEU A 225 -10.68 0.06 4.04
C LEU A 225 -12.09 -0.08 4.64
N VAL A 226 -12.40 0.67 5.70
CA VAL A 226 -13.74 0.67 6.31
C VAL A 226 -14.77 1.26 5.35
N ALA A 227 -14.43 2.33 4.64
CA ALA A 227 -15.29 2.92 3.62
C ALA A 227 -15.54 1.95 2.45
N GLU A 228 -14.49 1.30 1.95
CA GLU A 228 -14.61 0.26 0.92
C GLU A 228 -15.47 -0.92 1.40
N ASN A 229 -15.25 -1.39 2.62
CA ASN A 229 -16.04 -2.47 3.20
C ASN A 229 -17.53 -2.11 3.29
N ARG A 230 -17.85 -0.89 3.74
CA ARG A 230 -19.23 -0.37 3.75
C ARG A 230 -19.83 -0.32 2.35
N PHE A 231 -19.07 0.14 1.36
CA PHE A 231 -19.53 0.21 -0.03
C PHE A 231 -19.79 -1.19 -0.61
N LEU A 232 -18.86 -2.12 -0.44
CA LEU A 232 -19.01 -3.51 -0.90
C LEU A 232 -20.20 -4.20 -0.23
N LYS A 233 -20.41 -3.96 1.07
CA LYS A 233 -21.56 -4.49 1.81
C LYS A 233 -22.88 -3.94 1.26
N ALA A 234 -22.97 -2.63 1.02
CA ALA A 234 -24.15 -2.03 0.40
C ALA A 234 -24.41 -2.59 -1.01
N ARG A 235 -23.35 -2.85 -1.79
CA ARG A 235 -23.48 -3.45 -3.12
C ARG A 235 -23.96 -4.91 -3.06
N LEU A 236 -23.47 -5.67 -2.09
CA LEU A 236 -23.92 -7.04 -1.83
C LEU A 236 -25.39 -7.07 -1.41
N ASP A 237 -25.80 -6.18 -0.51
CA ASP A 237 -27.19 -6.07 -0.07
C ASP A 237 -28.12 -5.73 -1.24
N SER A 238 -27.73 -4.78 -2.12
CA SER A 238 -28.46 -4.46 -3.34
C SER A 238 -28.59 -5.67 -4.29
N ALA A 239 -27.52 -6.43 -4.49
CA ALA A 239 -27.55 -7.62 -5.33
C ALA A 239 -28.44 -8.74 -4.73
N ASN A 240 -28.46 -8.86 -3.41
CA ASN A 240 -29.37 -9.78 -2.71
C ASN A 240 -30.84 -9.36 -2.86
N GLU A 241 -31.15 -8.06 -2.72
CA GLU A 241 -32.49 -7.54 -2.98
C GLU A 241 -32.93 -7.82 -4.43
N GLU A 242 -32.07 -7.58 -5.42
CA GLU A 242 -32.35 -7.90 -6.82
C GLU A 242 -32.59 -9.40 -7.03
N SER A 243 -31.78 -10.27 -6.42
CA SER A 243 -31.96 -11.72 -6.47
C SER A 243 -33.31 -12.16 -5.89
N GLU A 244 -33.69 -11.63 -4.72
CA GLU A 244 -34.99 -11.92 -4.09
C GLU A 244 -36.16 -11.43 -4.95
N THR A 245 -36.07 -10.22 -5.52
CA THR A 245 -37.10 -9.70 -6.43
C THR A 245 -37.24 -10.55 -7.70
N MET A 246 -36.12 -11.05 -8.24
CA MET A 246 -36.11 -11.93 -9.41
C MET A 246 -36.70 -13.31 -9.07
N LYS A 247 -36.38 -13.89 -7.91
CA LYS A 247 -37.02 -15.14 -7.43
C LYS A 247 -38.52 -14.98 -7.27
N ALA A 248 -38.98 -13.89 -6.66
CA ALA A 248 -40.40 -13.61 -6.50
C ALA A 248 -41.11 -13.46 -7.86
N THR A 249 -40.46 -12.79 -8.82
CA THR A 249 -40.95 -12.62 -10.19
C THR A 249 -41.03 -13.96 -10.93
N LEU A 250 -40.00 -14.80 -10.83
CA LEU A 250 -40.01 -16.15 -11.41
C LEU A 250 -41.09 -17.03 -10.78
N SER A 251 -41.29 -16.93 -9.46
CA SER A 251 -42.37 -17.65 -8.78
C SER A 251 -43.75 -17.22 -9.29
N LYS A 252 -43.98 -15.91 -9.50
CA LYS A 252 -45.21 -15.41 -10.14
C LYS A 252 -45.39 -15.93 -11.57
N TYR A 253 -44.35 -15.87 -12.40
CA TYR A 253 -44.43 -16.41 -13.77
C TYR A 253 -44.69 -17.90 -13.79
N ARG A 254 -44.05 -18.66 -12.90
CA ARG A 254 -44.29 -20.09 -12.73
C ARG A 254 -45.75 -20.37 -12.34
N ALA A 255 -46.28 -19.64 -11.36
CA ALA A 255 -47.69 -19.75 -10.96
C ALA A 255 -48.65 -19.41 -12.11
N MET A 256 -48.36 -18.39 -12.92
CA MET A 256 -49.16 -18.06 -14.12
C MET A 256 -49.12 -19.13 -15.20
N THR A 257 -47.96 -19.79 -15.38
CA THR A 257 -47.84 -20.91 -16.33
C THR A 257 -48.51 -22.19 -15.81
N GLU A 258 -48.47 -22.45 -14.50
CA GLU A 258 -49.11 -23.61 -13.86
C GLU A 258 -50.63 -23.42 -13.71
N ALA A 259 -51.12 -22.18 -13.56
CA ALA A 259 -52.55 -21.85 -13.53
C ALA A 259 -53.22 -21.90 -14.92
N ARG A 260 -52.46 -22.14 -16.00
CA ARG A 260 -53.00 -22.38 -17.34
C ARG A 260 -53.30 -23.87 -17.46
N PRO A 261 -54.57 -24.33 -17.44
CA PRO A 261 -54.86 -25.74 -17.54
C PRO A 261 -54.32 -26.27 -18.88
N SER A 262 -53.53 -27.33 -18.81
CA SER A 262 -52.99 -28.05 -19.95
C SER A 262 -54.15 -28.62 -20.78
N THR A 263 -54.56 -27.91 -21.82
CA THR A 263 -55.35 -28.48 -22.92
C THR A 263 -54.42 -29.36 -23.76
N ARG A 264 -54.03 -30.51 -23.23
CA ARG A 264 -53.33 -31.55 -23.98
C ARG A 264 -53.70 -32.95 -23.49
N ASP A 265 -54.96 -33.12 -23.09
CA ASP A 265 -55.64 -34.42 -23.01
C ASP A 265 -57.14 -34.19 -23.18
N GLN A 266 -57.59 -34.27 -24.43
CA GLN A 266 -58.98 -34.57 -24.82
C GLN A 266 -59.03 -34.66 -26.36
N LEU A 267 -58.62 -35.82 -26.88
CA LEU A 267 -58.91 -36.25 -28.24
C LEU A 267 -59.88 -37.41 -28.16
N VAL A 268 -61.16 -37.15 -27.88
CA VAL A 268 -62.32 -37.94 -28.33
C VAL A 268 -63.57 -37.05 -28.25
N SER A 269 -64.38 -37.05 -29.32
CA SER A 269 -65.81 -36.68 -29.37
C SER A 269 -66.21 -35.24 -29.74
N GLN A 270 -66.53 -35.11 -31.04
CA GLN A 270 -67.79 -34.60 -31.61
C GLN A 270 -68.49 -33.34 -31.05
N ASP A 271 -68.64 -32.39 -31.98
CA ASP A 271 -69.78 -31.49 -32.26
C ASP A 271 -70.08 -30.26 -31.36
N SER A 272 -70.40 -29.19 -32.09
CA SER A 272 -71.17 -28.00 -31.73
C SER A 272 -70.52 -26.79 -31.03
N SER A 273 -70.81 -25.65 -31.65
CA SER A 273 -70.97 -24.30 -31.09
C SER A 273 -69.76 -23.39 -30.97
N LEU A 274 -69.82 -22.36 -31.83
CA LEU A 274 -69.36 -20.99 -31.62
C LEU A 274 -69.27 -20.60 -30.14
N GLY A 275 -68.11 -20.07 -29.76
CA GLY A 275 -67.79 -19.60 -28.42
C GLY A 275 -66.57 -18.70 -28.49
N GLU A 276 -66.81 -17.49 -28.97
CA GLU A 276 -65.96 -16.31 -28.92
C GLU A 276 -65.19 -16.23 -27.59
N LYS A 277 -63.88 -16.50 -27.63
CA LYS A 277 -62.97 -16.22 -26.51
C LYS A 277 -62.05 -15.10 -26.96
N SER A 278 -62.55 -13.87 -26.83
CA SER A 278 -61.72 -12.68 -26.77
C SER A 278 -60.88 -12.75 -25.50
N SER A 279 -59.75 -13.47 -25.59
CA SER A 279 -58.67 -13.28 -24.62
C SER A 279 -58.09 -11.91 -24.91
N VAL A 280 -58.49 -10.92 -24.12
CA VAL A 280 -57.96 -9.56 -24.15
C VAL A 280 -56.43 -9.65 -24.00
N ALA A 281 -55.74 -9.61 -25.14
CA ALA A 281 -54.30 -9.71 -25.26
C ALA A 281 -53.71 -8.33 -24.92
N VAL A 282 -52.96 -8.29 -23.82
CA VAL A 282 -52.01 -7.22 -23.42
C VAL A 282 -52.51 -5.81 -23.74
N VAL A 283 -53.31 -5.24 -22.83
CA VAL A 283 -53.90 -3.91 -22.99
C VAL A 283 -52.97 -2.85 -22.39
N ASN A 284 -52.41 -2.00 -23.24
CA ASN A 284 -51.68 -0.80 -22.82
C ASN A 284 -52.65 0.21 -22.17
N MET A 285 -52.19 1.04 -21.24
CA MET A 285 -53.01 2.02 -20.50
C MET A 285 -53.81 2.97 -21.41
N LYS A 286 -53.28 3.29 -22.59
CA LYS A 286 -53.99 4.08 -23.62
C LYS A 286 -55.22 3.33 -24.16
N GLN A 287 -55.09 2.03 -24.39
CA GLN A 287 -56.17 1.17 -24.90
C GLN A 287 -57.24 0.94 -23.83
N ILE A 288 -56.85 0.78 -22.54
CA ILE A 288 -57.83 0.71 -21.43
C ILE A 288 -58.66 2.00 -21.37
N ARG A 289 -58.01 3.16 -21.47
CA ARG A 289 -58.68 4.46 -21.46
C ARG A 289 -59.65 4.61 -22.64
N GLU A 290 -59.23 4.20 -23.84
CA GLU A 290 -60.05 4.28 -25.05
C GLU A 290 -61.25 3.32 -24.99
N LEU A 291 -61.05 2.09 -24.51
CA LEU A 291 -62.11 1.11 -24.29
C LEU A 291 -63.17 1.61 -23.31
N LEU A 292 -62.75 2.16 -22.16
CA LEU A 292 -63.65 2.73 -21.15
C LEU A 292 -64.37 4.01 -21.64
N SER A 293 -63.81 4.71 -22.62
CA SER A 293 -64.40 5.94 -23.19
C SER A 293 -65.33 5.65 -24.36
N SER A 294 -65.14 4.52 -25.05
CA SER A 294 -65.94 4.13 -26.20
C SER A 294 -67.31 3.60 -25.77
N HIS A 295 -68.39 4.24 -26.21
CA HIS A 295 -69.77 3.78 -25.96
C HIS A 295 -70.21 2.65 -26.92
N ALA A 296 -69.31 2.19 -27.79
CA ALA A 296 -69.61 1.23 -28.85
C ALA A 296 -69.51 -0.24 -28.38
N ILE A 297 -68.83 -0.51 -27.26
CA ILE A 297 -68.59 -1.86 -26.75
C ILE A 297 -69.27 -1.98 -25.37
N LYS A 298 -70.22 -2.91 -25.24
CA LYS A 298 -70.81 -3.25 -23.94
C LYS A 298 -69.84 -4.19 -23.21
N LEU A 299 -69.17 -3.66 -22.19
CA LEU A 299 -68.34 -4.44 -21.27
C LEU A 299 -69.25 -5.18 -20.28
N ASP A 300 -68.93 -6.43 -19.98
CA ASP A 300 -69.63 -7.22 -18.96
C ASP A 300 -68.93 -7.15 -17.58
N ASP A 301 -69.55 -7.73 -16.55
CA ASP A 301 -69.00 -7.73 -15.18
C ASP A 301 -67.62 -8.39 -15.07
N ASN A 302 -67.29 -9.32 -15.97
CA ASN A 302 -65.99 -9.99 -15.99
C ASN A 302 -64.93 -9.09 -16.63
N ASP A 303 -65.26 -8.37 -17.70
CA ASP A 303 -64.41 -7.37 -18.33
C ASP A 303 -64.04 -6.27 -17.33
N TYR A 304 -65.01 -5.76 -16.56
CA TYR A 304 -64.74 -4.76 -15.53
C TYR A 304 -63.83 -5.30 -14.41
N LYS A 305 -64.00 -6.55 -13.99
CA LYS A 305 -63.11 -7.19 -13.01
C LYS A 305 -61.68 -7.35 -13.55
N ALA A 306 -61.54 -7.77 -14.81
CA ALA A 306 -60.24 -7.92 -15.47
C ALA A 306 -59.53 -6.57 -15.63
N ILE A 307 -60.25 -5.54 -16.09
CA ILE A 307 -59.72 -4.18 -16.21
C ILE A 307 -59.31 -3.63 -14.83
N THR A 308 -60.12 -3.86 -13.80
CA THR A 308 -59.80 -3.42 -12.42
C THR A 308 -58.54 -4.09 -11.90
N ALA A 309 -58.35 -5.39 -12.12
CA ALA A 309 -57.15 -6.11 -11.73
C ALA A 309 -55.90 -5.55 -12.45
N ILE A 310 -55.98 -5.34 -13.76
CA ILE A 310 -54.87 -4.77 -14.55
C ILE A 310 -54.51 -3.36 -14.08
N LEU A 311 -55.51 -2.52 -13.80
CA LEU A 311 -55.28 -1.16 -13.29
C LEU A 311 -54.66 -1.16 -11.89
N LEU A 312 -55.05 -2.10 -11.03
CA LEU A 312 -54.47 -2.26 -9.69
C LEU A 312 -53.01 -2.70 -9.77
N ASP A 313 -52.70 -3.67 -10.63
CA ASP A 313 -51.32 -4.13 -10.87
C ASP A 313 -50.45 -2.99 -11.41
N LEU A 314 -50.95 -2.23 -12.39
CA LEU A 314 -50.21 -1.08 -12.94
C LEU A 314 -50.00 0.03 -11.90
N CYS A 315 -50.95 0.22 -10.97
CA CYS A 315 -50.81 1.15 -9.86
C CYS A 315 -49.71 0.68 -8.88
N ASN A 316 -49.70 -0.61 -8.55
CA ASN A 316 -48.69 -1.22 -7.71
C ASN A 316 -47.29 -1.13 -8.32
N ASP A 317 -47.15 -1.38 -9.62
CA ASP A 317 -45.87 -1.26 -10.34
C ASP A 317 -45.35 0.18 -10.31
N LYS A 318 -46.22 1.18 -10.52
CA LYS A 318 -45.85 2.60 -10.38
C LYS A 318 -45.43 2.95 -8.96
N GLN A 319 -46.12 2.42 -7.96
CA GLN A 319 -45.79 2.64 -6.55
C GLN A 319 -44.43 2.03 -6.19
N MET A 320 -44.12 0.84 -6.72
CA MET A 320 -42.82 0.19 -6.58
C MET A 320 -41.72 1.02 -7.26
N ALA A 321 -41.91 1.44 -8.51
CA ALA A 321 -40.96 2.28 -9.23
C ALA A 321 -40.67 3.60 -8.49
N LEU A 322 -41.71 4.26 -7.96
CA LEU A 322 -41.55 5.45 -7.12
C LEU A 322 -40.75 5.16 -5.85
N THR A 323 -40.96 4.00 -5.23
CA THR A 323 -40.23 3.58 -4.04
C THR A 323 -38.74 3.37 -4.34
N HIS A 324 -38.42 2.71 -5.46
CA HIS A 324 -37.03 2.55 -5.92
C HIS A 324 -36.37 3.90 -6.21
N LEU A 325 -37.05 4.80 -6.92
CA LEU A 325 -36.55 6.17 -7.18
C LEU A 325 -36.29 6.95 -5.89
N ARG A 326 -37.18 6.86 -4.90
CA ARG A 326 -36.97 7.50 -3.58
C ARG A 326 -35.76 6.94 -2.85
N ARG A 327 -35.55 5.61 -2.89
CA ARG A 327 -34.35 4.98 -2.30
C ARG A 327 -33.07 5.42 -3.02
N ALA A 328 -33.07 5.42 -4.34
CA ALA A 328 -31.93 5.88 -5.14
C ALA A 328 -31.58 7.34 -4.83
N ASN A 329 -32.57 8.24 -4.79
CA ASN A 329 -32.36 9.64 -4.43
C ASN A 329 -31.85 9.81 -2.99
N LYS A 330 -32.28 8.95 -2.05
CA LYS A 330 -31.75 8.96 -0.68
C LYS A 330 -30.27 8.57 -0.63
N VAL A 331 -29.86 7.57 -1.40
CA VAL A 331 -28.45 7.16 -1.50
C VAL A 331 -27.61 8.27 -2.12
N LEU A 332 -28.09 8.88 -3.22
CA LEU A 332 -27.41 10.01 -3.85
C LEU A 332 -27.29 11.21 -2.90
N GLY A 333 -28.35 11.54 -2.16
CA GLY A 333 -28.32 12.61 -1.16
C GLY A 333 -27.29 12.35 -0.05
N ASN A 334 -27.21 11.11 0.45
CA ASN A 334 -26.19 10.75 1.44
C ASN A 334 -24.76 10.90 0.88
N ARG A 335 -24.53 10.52 -0.38
CA ARG A 335 -23.22 10.66 -1.03
C ARG A 335 -22.84 12.11 -1.25
N VAL A 336 -23.81 12.96 -1.62
CA VAL A 336 -23.60 14.41 -1.73
C VAL A 336 -23.19 14.98 -0.37
N ASN A 337 -23.91 14.66 0.71
CA ASN A 337 -23.58 15.11 2.05
C ASN A 337 -22.18 14.66 2.51
N GLU A 338 -21.79 13.42 2.19
CA GLU A 338 -20.45 12.89 2.49
C GLU A 338 -19.36 13.67 1.75
N VAL A 339 -19.55 13.91 0.45
CA VAL A 339 -18.62 14.70 -0.37
C VAL A 339 -18.51 16.14 0.12
N GLU A 340 -19.64 16.78 0.45
CA GLU A 340 -19.66 18.13 1.04
C GLU A 340 -18.92 18.17 2.38
N SER A 341 -19.08 17.15 3.23
CA SER A 341 -18.32 17.03 4.49
C SER A 341 -16.82 16.89 4.25
N HIS A 342 -16.39 16.07 3.29
CA HIS A 342 -14.97 15.94 2.93
C HIS A 342 -14.40 17.26 2.40
N LEU A 343 -15.16 17.98 1.57
CA LEU A 343 -14.75 19.26 1.03
C LEU A 343 -14.57 20.30 2.15
N ALA A 344 -15.50 20.35 3.12
CA ALA A 344 -15.39 21.24 4.28
C ALA A 344 -14.14 20.95 5.14
N VAL A 345 -13.79 19.68 5.34
CA VAL A 345 -12.57 19.28 6.06
C VAL A 345 -11.31 19.69 5.29
N LEU A 346 -11.30 19.50 3.96
CA LEU A 346 -10.18 19.93 3.11
C LEU A 346 -10.01 21.45 3.12
N GLU A 347 -11.09 22.23 3.08
CA GLU A 347 -11.03 23.69 3.21
C GLU A 347 -10.48 24.14 4.57
N ALA A 348 -10.88 23.49 5.66
CA ALA A 348 -10.34 23.76 7.00
C ALA A 348 -8.85 23.42 7.10
N LYS A 349 -8.43 22.29 6.53
CA LYS A 349 -7.02 21.88 6.46
C LYS A 349 -6.20 22.88 5.65
N SER A 350 -6.71 23.33 4.51
CA SER A 350 -6.09 24.34 3.64
C SER A 350 -5.85 25.68 4.35
N ARG A 351 -6.79 26.10 5.21
CA ARG A 351 -6.63 27.32 6.04
C ARG A 351 -5.61 27.15 7.16
N SER A 352 -5.51 25.96 7.75
CA SER A 352 -4.54 25.66 8.80
C SER A 352 -3.09 25.50 8.31
N THR A 353 -2.89 25.28 7.00
CA THR A 353 -1.58 25.09 6.38
C THR A 353 -1.08 26.32 5.62
N SER A 354 -1.53 27.54 5.98
CA SER A 354 -0.96 28.77 5.43
C SER A 354 0.00 29.41 6.44
N PRO A 355 1.31 29.17 6.37
CA PRO A 355 2.30 29.83 7.20
C PRO A 355 2.71 31.13 6.51
N ASN A 356 1.87 32.17 6.58
CA ASN A 356 2.37 33.51 6.27
C ASN A 356 1.50 34.62 6.89
N LYS A 357 1.64 34.81 8.22
CA LYS A 357 1.26 36.07 8.90
C LYS A 357 1.87 36.28 10.29
N GLN A 358 3.01 35.65 10.59
CA GLN A 358 3.80 35.93 11.81
C GLN A 358 5.24 36.28 11.44
N ALA A 359 5.41 37.36 10.68
CA ALA A 359 6.71 37.98 10.42
C ALA A 359 6.57 39.49 10.19
N LEU A 360 5.72 40.17 10.97
CA LEU A 360 5.63 41.63 11.03
C LEU A 360 5.10 42.06 12.40
N ASP A 361 5.72 41.59 13.48
CA ASP A 361 5.66 42.27 14.78
C ASP A 361 6.80 41.72 15.65
N ASN A 362 8.01 42.26 15.43
CA ASN A 362 9.20 42.27 16.29
C ASN A 362 10.44 42.47 15.39
N GLY A 363 10.80 43.74 15.21
CA GLY A 363 11.95 44.21 14.46
C GLY A 363 11.93 45.72 14.36
#